data_AF-A0A530BTA9-F1
#
_entry.id   AF-A0A530BTA9-F1
#
_cell.length_a   1.000
_cell.length_b   1.000
_cell.length_c   1.000
_cell.angle_alpha   90.00
_cell.angle_beta   90.00
_cell.angle_gamma   90.00
#
_symmetry.space_group_name_H-M   'P 1'
#
loop_
_entity.id
_entity.type
_entity.pdbx_description
1 polymer ?
#
loop_
_entity_poly.entity_id
_entity_poly.type
_entity_poly.pdbx_seq_one_letter_code
_entity_poly.pdbx_strand_id
1 'polypeptide(L)'
;DPLGETAKRRISVMRETEDGFRIAEEDLKLRGEGELLGTRQSGTPGFQVARIEFHADLLEAARDDARLILSRDPELQSERGEALRLLL
;
A
#
# COMPACT_ATOMS: atom_id res chain seq x y z
N ASP A 1 12.54 -26.54 -12.52
CA ASP A 1 13.44 -25.38 -12.40
C ASP A 1 13.75 -25.11 -10.95
N PRO A 2 15.03 -24.87 -10.60
CA PRO A 2 15.40 -24.40 -9.27
C PRO A 2 14.75 -23.03 -9.05
N LEU A 3 14.37 -22.73 -7.80
CA LEU A 3 13.73 -21.48 -7.35
C LEU A 3 14.04 -20.29 -8.27
N GLY A 4 13.01 -19.77 -8.95
CA GLY A 4 13.15 -18.59 -9.82
C GLY A 4 13.73 -17.41 -9.05
N GLU A 5 14.40 -16.49 -9.76
CA GLU A 5 15.13 -15.36 -9.16
C GLU A 5 14.31 -14.53 -8.16
N THR A 6 12.99 -14.39 -8.39
CA THR A 6 12.06 -13.75 -7.45
C THR A 6 12.00 -14.44 -6.09
N ALA A 7 11.95 -15.78 -6.07
CA ALA A 7 11.87 -16.55 -4.84
C ALA A 7 13.15 -16.45 -4.01
N LYS A 8 14.32 -16.40 -4.66
CA LYS A 8 15.60 -16.16 -3.98
C LYS A 8 15.63 -14.80 -3.31
N ARG A 9 15.11 -13.77 -3.99
CA ARG A 9 15.12 -12.40 -3.48
C ARG A 9 14.20 -12.20 -2.28
N ARG A 10 13.02 -12.83 -2.28
CA ARG A 10 12.11 -12.83 -1.11
C ARG A 10 12.76 -13.46 0.13
N ILE A 11 13.46 -14.59 -0.04
CA ILE A 11 14.17 -15.25 1.06
C ILE A 11 15.33 -14.37 1.58
N SER A 12 16.01 -13.62 0.70
CA SER A 12 17.06 -12.68 1.11
C SER A 12 16.52 -11.57 2.00
N VAL A 13 15.43 -10.91 1.57
CA VAL A 13 14.78 -9.83 2.33
C VAL A 13 14.37 -10.30 3.73
N MET A 14 13.79 -11.50 3.83
CA MET A 14 13.41 -12.09 5.12
C MET A 14 14.61 -12.45 6.03
N ARG A 15 15.81 -12.62 5.47
CA ARG A 15 17.06 -12.85 6.24
C ARG A 15 17.73 -11.55 6.67
N GLU A 16 17.53 -10.47 5.92
CA GLU A 16 18.19 -9.19 6.13
C GLU A 16 17.53 -8.34 7.21
N THR A 17 16.24 -8.58 7.52
CA THR A 17 15.52 -7.80 8.53
C THR A 17 14.32 -8.56 9.10
N GLU A 18 13.98 -8.27 10.36
CA GLU A 18 12.74 -8.70 11.02
C GLU A 18 11.67 -7.60 11.04
N ASP A 19 11.95 -6.41 10.46
CA ASP A 19 10.99 -5.31 10.37
C ASP A 19 9.92 -5.58 9.30
N GLY A 20 8.68 -5.80 9.76
CA GLY A 20 7.54 -6.13 8.90
C GLY A 20 7.19 -5.06 7.86
N PHE A 21 7.47 -3.77 8.12
CA PHE A 21 7.19 -2.70 7.15
C PHE A 21 8.18 -2.76 5.99
N ARG A 22 9.47 -2.94 6.30
CA ARG A 22 10.52 -3.05 5.28
C ARG A 22 10.34 -4.30 4.43
N ILE A 23 9.93 -5.42 5.03
CA ILE A 23 9.60 -6.65 4.29
C ILE A 23 8.44 -6.41 3.32
N ALA A 24 7.39 -5.73 3.77
CA ALA A 24 6.22 -5.42 2.93
C ALA A 24 6.57 -4.49 1.76
N GLU A 25 7.43 -3.50 1.98
CA GLU A 25 7.91 -2.58 0.93
C GLU A 25 8.73 -3.29 -0.14
N GLU A 26 9.63 -4.20 0.27
CA GLU A 26 10.44 -4.98 -0.66
C GLU A 26 9.61 -6.07 -1.38
N ASP A 27 8.63 -6.71 -0.72
CA ASP A 27 7.70 -7.64 -1.38
C ASP A 27 6.86 -6.92 -2.45
N LEU A 28 6.43 -5.68 -2.16
CA LEU A 28 5.81 -4.79 -3.12
C LEU A 28 6.72 -4.54 -4.33
N LYS A 29 7.96 -4.08 -4.12
CA LYS A 29 8.92 -3.81 -5.20
C LYS A 29 9.17 -5.04 -6.07
N LEU A 30 9.26 -6.23 -5.45
CA LEU A 30 9.50 -7.50 -6.15
C LEU A 30 8.30 -7.96 -7.00
N ARG A 31 7.08 -7.60 -6.63
CA ARG A 31 5.86 -7.89 -7.41
C ARG A 31 5.61 -6.86 -8.52
N GLY A 32 6.20 -5.67 -8.39
CA GLY A 32 5.91 -4.53 -9.24
C GLY A 32 4.61 -3.83 -8.83
N GLU A 33 4.55 -2.52 -9.08
CA GLU A 33 3.47 -1.61 -8.65
C GLU A 33 2.06 -2.05 -9.08
N GLY A 34 1.95 -2.93 -10.08
CA GLY A 34 0.69 -3.46 -10.59
C GLY A 34 0.05 -4.61 -9.80
N GLU A 35 0.72 -5.19 -8.79
CA GLU A 35 0.19 -6.34 -8.03
C GLU A 35 -0.28 -6.01 -6.60
N LEU A 36 -0.05 -4.78 -6.12
CA LEU A 36 -0.40 -4.36 -4.75
C LEU A 36 -1.85 -4.55 -4.36
N LEU A 37 -2.75 -4.61 -5.32
CA LEU A 37 -4.19 -4.77 -5.08
C LEU A 37 -4.76 -6.08 -5.60
N GLY A 38 -3.90 -7.05 -5.97
CA GLY A 38 -4.38 -8.31 -6.51
C GLY A 38 -5.08 -8.18 -7.87
N THR A 39 -4.87 -7.09 -8.62
CA THR A 39 -5.50 -6.87 -9.93
C THR A 39 -4.80 -7.59 -11.08
N ARG A 40 -4.47 -8.87 -10.86
CA ARG A 40 -4.60 -9.91 -11.89
C ARG A 40 -5.12 -11.21 -11.26
N GLN A 41 -6.19 -11.12 -10.46
CA GLN A 41 -7.25 -12.11 -10.66
C GLN A 41 -7.71 -11.93 -12.11
N SER A 42 -7.71 -12.99 -12.91
CA SER A 42 -8.26 -12.97 -14.26
C SER A 42 -9.75 -12.58 -14.20
N GLY A 43 -10.07 -11.28 -14.18
CA GLY A 43 -11.45 -10.80 -14.07
C GLY A 43 -11.69 -9.39 -13.49
N THR A 44 -10.77 -8.77 -12.75
CA THR A 44 -11.07 -7.49 -12.05
C THR A 44 -10.49 -6.28 -12.80
N PRO A 45 -11.25 -5.19 -13.06
CA PRO A 45 -10.72 -3.99 -13.72
C PRO A 45 -9.60 -3.39 -12.86
N GLY A 46 -8.47 -3.05 -13.47
CA GLY A 46 -7.42 -2.27 -12.79
C GLY A 46 -7.95 -0.91 -12.32
N PHE A 47 -7.15 -0.17 -11.54
CA PHE A 47 -7.50 1.21 -11.21
C PHE A 47 -7.80 2.00 -12.48
N GLN A 48 -9.04 2.48 -12.61
CA GLN A 48 -9.47 3.17 -13.82
C GLN A 48 -8.90 4.59 -13.96
N VAL A 49 -8.41 5.18 -12.87
CA VAL A 49 -8.05 6.62 -12.81
C VAL A 49 -6.69 6.89 -12.16
N ALA A 50 -6.28 6.10 -11.16
CA ALA A 50 -5.05 6.34 -10.42
C ALA A 50 -3.91 5.40 -10.87
N ARG A 51 -2.86 5.99 -11.44
CA ARG A 51 -1.58 5.32 -11.67
C ARG A 51 -0.61 5.61 -10.53
N ILE A 52 -0.11 4.58 -9.84
CA ILE A 52 0.74 4.74 -8.66
C ILE A 52 2.03 5.48 -9.02
N GLU A 53 2.65 5.18 -10.17
CA GLU A 53 3.84 5.86 -10.68
C GLU A 53 3.71 7.40 -10.71
N PHE A 54 2.50 7.92 -10.94
CA PHE A 54 2.22 9.35 -11.11
C PHE A 54 1.57 10.00 -9.89
N HIS A 55 1.07 9.20 -8.96
CA HIS A 55 0.27 9.69 -7.82
C HIS A 55 0.85 9.26 -6.47
N ALA A 56 2.10 8.78 -6.45
CA ALA A 56 2.79 8.39 -5.21
C ALA A 56 2.76 9.51 -4.16
N ASP A 57 2.98 10.76 -4.59
CA ASP A 57 2.95 11.94 -3.71
C ASP A 57 1.57 12.17 -3.09
N LEU A 58 0.49 11.85 -3.82
CA LEU A 58 -0.88 11.94 -3.30
C LEU A 58 -1.15 10.86 -2.25
N LEU A 59 -0.58 9.66 -2.42
CA LEU A 59 -0.70 8.58 -1.44
C LEU A 59 0.06 8.93 -0.16
N GLU A 60 1.23 9.57 -0.26
CA GLU A 60 1.96 10.07 0.90
C GLU A 60 1.18 11.16 1.65
N ALA A 61 0.67 12.16 0.92
CA ALA A 61 -0.15 13.22 1.50
C ALA A 61 -1.43 12.67 2.18
N ALA A 62 -2.10 11.72 1.53
CA ALA A 62 -3.29 11.07 2.10
C ALA A 62 -2.96 10.27 3.37
N ARG A 63 -1.81 9.58 3.40
CA ARG A 63 -1.34 8.83 4.57
C ARG A 63 -1.07 9.76 5.76
N ASP A 64 -0.41 10.87 5.51
CA ASP A 64 -0.07 11.82 6.57
C ASP A 64 -1.31 12.56 7.10
N ASP A 65 -2.25 12.90 6.22
CA ASP A 65 -3.53 13.47 6.64
C ASP A 65 -4.33 12.48 7.49
N ALA A 66 -4.40 11.21 7.09
CA ALA A 66 -5.06 10.17 7.88
C ALA A 66 -4.44 10.01 9.27
N ARG A 67 -3.10 10.01 9.38
CA ARG A 67 -2.40 9.98 10.68
C ARG A 67 -2.73 11.18 11.54
N LEU A 68 -2.72 12.37 10.95
CA LEU A 68 -3.04 13.60 11.65
C LEU A 68 -4.47 13.57 12.20
N ILE A 69 -5.43 13.15 11.38
CA ILE A 69 -6.84 13.03 11.78
C ILE A 69 -6.97 12.03 12.92
N LEU A 70 -6.42 10.83 12.80
CA LEU A 70 -6.50 9.82 13.88
C LEU A 70 -5.83 10.28 15.17
N SER A 71 -4.80 11.12 15.10
CA SER A 71 -4.15 11.68 16.29
C SER A 71 -4.99 12.74 17.02
N ARG A 72 -5.86 13.45 16.28
CA ARG A 72 -6.64 14.59 16.79
C ARG A 72 -8.09 14.25 17.09
N ASP A 73 -8.66 13.36 16.28
CA ASP A 73 -10.06 12.95 16.31
C ASP A 73 -10.13 11.43 16.02
N PRO A 74 -9.65 10.59 16.96
CA PRO A 74 -9.59 9.14 16.79
C PRO A 74 -10.97 8.51 16.58
N GLU A 75 -12.03 9.15 17.09
CA GLU A 75 -13.41 8.69 16.95
C GLU A 75 -14.15 9.32 15.76
N LEU A 76 -13.46 10.18 14.98
CA LEU A 76 -13.98 10.88 13.79
C LEU A 76 -15.28 11.66 14.06
N GLN A 77 -15.44 12.26 15.24
CA GLN A 77 -16.67 12.94 15.68
C GLN A 77 -16.72 14.43 15.31
N SER A 78 -15.61 15.02 14.88
CA SER A 78 -15.62 16.38 14.34
C SER A 78 -16.39 16.45 13.02
N GLU A 79 -16.82 17.65 12.63
CA GLU A 79 -17.46 17.87 11.32
C GLU A 79 -16.63 17.31 10.16
N ARG A 80 -15.29 17.46 10.23
CA ARG A 80 -14.37 16.85 9.26
C ARG A 80 -14.30 15.33 9.39
N GLY A 81 -14.29 14.81 10.61
CA GLY A 81 -14.31 13.37 10.87
C GLY A 81 -15.56 12.70 10.31
N GLU A 82 -16.73 13.30 10.52
CA GLU A 82 -18.01 12.84 9.96
C GLU A 82 -18.00 12.85 8.43
N ALA A 83 -17.48 13.91 7.81
CA ALA A 83 -17.34 13.98 6.35
C ALA A 83 -16.44 12.89 5.79
N LEU A 84 -15.37 12.51 6.50
CA LEU A 84 -14.48 11.42 6.10
C LEU A 84 -15.15 10.05 6.18
N ARG A 85 -16.06 9.83 7.15
CA ARG A 85 -16.82 8.57 7.24
C ARG A 85 -17.72 8.35 6.03
N LEU A 86 -18.17 9.41 5.37
CA LEU A 86 -18.99 9.31 4.15
C LEU A 86 -18.18 8.87 2.92
N LEU A 87 -16.86 9.04 2.94
CA LEU A 87 -15.96 8.68 1.83
C LEU A 87 -15.45 7.23 1.92
N LEU A 88 -15.65 6.56 3.05
CA LEU A 88 -15.24 5.18 3.33
C LEU A 88 -16.38 4.19 3.05
#